data_AF-A0A2E3TXG8-F1
#
_entry.id   AF-A0A2E3TXG8-F1
#
_cell.length_a   1.000
_cell.length_b   1.000
_cell.length_c   1.000
_cell.angle_alpha   90.00
_cell.angle_beta   90.00
_cell.angle_gamma   90.00
#
_symmetry.space_group_name_H-M   'P 1'
#
loop_
_entity.id
_entity.type
_entity.pdbx_description
1 polymer ?
#
loop_
_entity_poly.entity_id
_entity_poly.type
_entity_poly.pdbx_seq_one_letter_code
_entity_poly.pdbx_strand_id
1 'polypeptide(L)'
;MTIFQFYLCFKGIVFRESLRFFYQRERFFSALVRPLVWLAIFAVGFRSILGVSRPLGQPENWPYPISLIPYELYIAAGLIAMIQLFNGMQSSLSMVYDREMGSMRTLLVSPFPRFFLLISKLVAGVSVSILQVFAFLMIALFWDIEPPMIGYLTVIPALFLSGMMLGALGMFLSSAIKQLENFAGVMNFVIFPMFFASSALYPLWKIRESSEILFYFCSYNPFTHAVELIRFSLYGQLNEKSLIFVFIFLLIFLMLAIYGYDPSKGFITKKKV
;
A
#
# COMPACT_ATOMS: atom_id res chain seq x y z
N MET A 1 -17.50 25.74 -12.71
CA MET A 1 -17.65 24.28 -12.55
C MET A 1 -18.50 24.02 -11.31
N THR A 2 -19.54 23.19 -11.39
CA THR A 2 -20.41 22.87 -10.24
C THR A 2 -19.87 21.66 -9.46
N ILE A 3 -20.17 21.56 -8.16
CA ILE A 3 -19.82 20.40 -7.31
C ILE A 3 -20.29 19.08 -7.95
N PHE A 4 -21.46 19.11 -8.60
CA PHE A 4 -22.00 17.99 -9.35
C PHE A 4 -21.07 17.48 -10.47
N GLN A 5 -20.42 18.39 -11.21
CA GLN A 5 -19.47 18.02 -12.26
C GLN A 5 -18.23 17.32 -11.69
N PHE A 6 -17.72 17.78 -10.54
CA PHE A 6 -16.62 17.10 -9.84
C PHE A 6 -17.02 15.70 -9.40
N TYR A 7 -18.21 15.54 -8.81
CA TYR A 7 -18.72 14.23 -8.41
C TYR A 7 -18.88 13.27 -9.58
N LEU A 8 -19.44 13.71 -10.71
CA LEU A 8 -19.57 12.89 -11.92
C LEU A 8 -18.21 12.46 -12.48
N CYS A 9 -17.24 13.38 -12.50
CA CYS A 9 -15.87 13.07 -12.94
C CYS A 9 -15.22 12.02 -12.03
N PHE A 10 -15.28 12.22 -10.71
CA PHE A 10 -14.78 11.28 -9.71
C PHE A 10 -15.42 9.89 -9.88
N LYS A 11 -16.76 9.84 -9.95
CA LYS A 11 -17.51 8.59 -10.14
C LYS A 11 -17.11 7.89 -11.43
N GLY A 12 -16.94 8.64 -12.53
CA GLY A 12 -16.48 8.10 -13.82
C GLY A 12 -15.09 7.48 -13.74
N ILE A 13 -14.14 8.14 -13.06
CA ILE A 13 -12.77 7.62 -12.88
C ILE A 13 -12.78 6.34 -12.05
N VAL A 14 -13.47 6.35 -10.90
CA VAL A 14 -13.58 5.19 -10.02
C VAL A 14 -14.25 4.02 -10.72
N PHE A 15 -15.34 4.28 -11.44
CA PHE A 15 -16.07 3.26 -12.18
C PHE A 15 -15.23 2.66 -13.31
N ARG A 16 -14.53 3.51 -14.10
CA ARG A 16 -13.66 3.05 -15.18
C ARG A 16 -12.52 2.17 -14.66
N GLU A 17 -11.88 2.57 -13.57
CA GLU A 17 -10.78 1.79 -12.98
C GLU A 17 -11.29 0.46 -12.43
N SER A 18 -12.44 0.48 -11.76
CA SER A 18 -13.11 -0.72 -11.26
C SER A 18 -13.47 -1.67 -12.39
N LEU A 19 -14.04 -1.17 -13.50
CA LEU A 19 -14.34 -1.98 -14.67
C LEU A 19 -13.07 -2.58 -15.30
N ARG A 20 -12.01 -1.78 -15.49
CA ARG A 20 -10.73 -2.28 -16.02
C ARG A 20 -10.21 -3.45 -15.20
N PHE A 21 -10.40 -3.38 -13.89
CA PHE A 21 -10.05 -4.44 -12.97
C PHE A 21 -10.95 -5.69 -13.11
N PHE A 22 -12.27 -5.52 -13.14
CA PHE A 22 -13.23 -6.62 -13.31
C PHE A 22 -13.04 -7.38 -14.63
N TYR A 23 -12.69 -6.68 -15.70
CA TYR A 23 -12.40 -7.30 -17.00
C TYR A 23 -11.02 -7.97 -17.04
N GLN A 24 -10.06 -7.53 -16.21
CA GLN A 24 -8.73 -8.14 -16.08
C GLN A 24 -8.69 -9.20 -14.96
N ARG A 25 -9.55 -10.24 -15.07
CA ARG A 25 -9.66 -11.30 -14.05
C ARG A 25 -8.32 -11.96 -13.71
N GLU A 26 -7.49 -12.21 -14.71
CA GLU A 26 -6.14 -12.78 -14.55
C GLU A 26 -5.25 -11.90 -13.65
N ARG A 27 -5.37 -10.59 -13.78
CA ARG A 27 -4.64 -9.63 -12.96
C ARG A 27 -5.08 -9.65 -11.50
N PHE A 28 -6.36 -9.91 -11.25
CA PHE A 28 -6.88 -10.08 -9.89
C PHE A 28 -6.33 -11.32 -9.23
N PHE A 29 -6.45 -12.48 -9.88
CA PHE A 29 -5.94 -13.74 -9.33
C PHE A 29 -4.42 -13.71 -9.14
N SER A 30 -3.67 -13.24 -10.14
CA SER A 30 -2.20 -13.13 -10.05
C SER A 30 -1.73 -12.16 -8.96
N ALA A 31 -2.53 -11.13 -8.63
CA ALA A 31 -2.24 -10.23 -7.51
C ALA A 31 -2.35 -10.93 -6.14
N LEU A 32 -3.21 -11.95 -6.01
CA LEU A 32 -3.38 -12.74 -4.78
C LEU A 32 -2.36 -13.87 -4.66
N VAL A 33 -1.91 -14.44 -5.80
CA VAL A 33 -0.94 -15.54 -5.81
C VAL A 33 0.32 -15.19 -5.02
N ARG A 34 0.90 -14.00 -5.23
CA ARG A 34 2.14 -13.60 -4.53
C ARG A 34 1.97 -13.56 -3.00
N PRO A 35 1.05 -12.78 -2.42
CA PRO A 35 0.78 -12.79 -0.99
C PRO A 35 0.49 -14.19 -0.42
N LEU A 36 -0.27 -15.02 -1.14
CA LEU A 36 -0.62 -16.37 -0.68
C LEU A 36 0.57 -17.32 -0.69
N VAL A 37 1.41 -17.24 -1.72
CA VAL A 37 2.68 -18.00 -1.78
C VAL A 37 3.60 -17.57 -0.65
N TRP A 38 3.72 -16.26 -0.41
CA TRP A 38 4.50 -15.75 0.72
C TRP A 38 3.91 -16.20 2.06
N LEU A 39 2.58 -16.17 2.22
CA LEU A 39 1.90 -16.69 3.40
C LEU A 39 2.27 -18.15 3.60
N ALA A 40 2.09 -19.01 2.61
CA ALA A 40 2.37 -20.44 2.72
C ALA A 40 3.85 -20.72 3.05
N ILE A 41 4.78 -20.10 2.32
CA ILE A 41 6.22 -20.32 2.53
C ILE A 41 6.65 -19.85 3.92
N PHE A 42 6.27 -18.64 4.31
CA PHE A 42 6.72 -18.10 5.59
C PHE A 42 5.94 -18.68 6.78
N ALA A 43 4.64 -18.95 6.63
CA ALA A 43 3.84 -19.66 7.63
C ALA A 43 4.48 -21.01 7.96
N VAL A 44 4.79 -21.83 6.96
CA VAL A 44 5.37 -23.15 7.16
C VAL A 44 6.83 -23.06 7.60
N GLY A 45 7.64 -22.22 6.94
CA GLY A 45 9.09 -22.15 7.15
C GLY A 45 9.51 -21.48 8.47
N PHE A 46 8.74 -20.50 8.96
CA PHE A 46 9.06 -19.77 10.18
C PHE A 46 8.23 -20.18 11.40
N ARG A 47 7.28 -21.11 11.23
CA ARG A 47 6.48 -21.68 12.33
C ARG A 47 7.36 -22.20 13.48
N SER A 48 8.43 -22.90 13.13
CA SER A 48 9.35 -23.55 14.08
C SER A 48 10.44 -22.64 14.63
N ILE A 49 10.74 -21.51 13.96
CA ILE A 49 11.90 -20.65 14.26
C ILE A 49 11.46 -19.37 14.98
N LEU A 50 10.31 -18.81 14.61
CA LEU A 50 9.93 -17.45 15.02
C LEU A 50 8.75 -17.36 15.96
N GLY A 51 8.13 -18.48 16.39
CA GLY A 51 6.99 -18.53 17.31
C GLY A 51 6.95 -17.27 18.17
N VAL A 52 6.07 -16.34 17.81
CA VAL A 52 6.26 -14.93 18.20
C VAL A 52 5.73 -14.83 19.63
N SER A 53 6.60 -15.16 20.57
CA SER A 53 6.37 -14.90 21.98
C SER A 53 6.42 -13.40 22.22
N ARG A 54 5.42 -12.88 22.92
CA ARG A 54 5.45 -11.55 23.54
C ARG A 54 6.72 -11.48 24.42
N PRO A 55 7.72 -10.65 24.10
CA PRO A 55 8.81 -10.27 24.98
C PRO A 55 8.23 -9.59 26.21
N LEU A 56 8.83 -9.94 27.34
CA LEU A 56 8.71 -9.18 28.56
C LEU A 56 9.09 -7.71 28.29
N GLY A 57 8.19 -6.77 28.58
CA GLY A 57 8.55 -5.35 28.77
C GLY A 57 8.23 -4.36 27.65
N GLN A 58 7.37 -4.67 26.66
CA GLN A 58 6.81 -3.69 25.72
C GLN A 58 5.30 -3.44 25.97
N PRO A 59 4.75 -2.29 25.52
CA PRO A 59 3.67 -1.58 26.22
C PRO A 59 2.35 -2.36 26.27
N GLU A 60 1.51 -2.02 27.26
CA GLU A 60 0.17 -2.59 27.50
C GLU A 60 -0.74 -2.62 26.25
N ASN A 61 -0.42 -1.84 25.21
CA ASN A 61 -1.18 -1.72 23.95
C ASN A 61 -0.65 -2.64 22.83
N TRP A 62 -0.31 -3.90 23.09
CA TRP A 62 0.00 -4.85 22.02
C TRP A 62 -1.31 -5.43 21.45
N PRO A 63 -1.51 -5.49 20.12
CA PRO A 63 -2.83 -5.76 19.53
C PRO A 63 -3.29 -7.21 19.70
N TYR A 64 -2.36 -8.13 19.97
CA TYR A 64 -2.69 -9.54 20.11
C TYR A 64 -2.99 -9.92 21.56
N PRO A 65 -4.10 -10.63 21.83
CA PRO A 65 -4.53 -10.96 23.19
C PRO A 65 -3.63 -12.03 23.85
N ILE A 66 -3.16 -13.00 23.07
CA ILE A 66 -2.36 -14.14 23.55
C ILE A 66 -0.85 -13.85 23.62
N SER A 67 -0.16 -14.53 24.55
CA SER A 67 1.28 -14.38 24.78
C SER A 67 2.16 -15.05 23.72
N LEU A 68 1.67 -16.09 23.04
CA LEU A 68 2.33 -16.75 21.93
C LEU A 68 1.45 -16.63 20.69
N ILE A 69 1.90 -15.85 19.72
CA ILE A 69 1.12 -15.55 18.52
C ILE A 69 1.59 -16.48 17.40
N PRO A 70 0.66 -17.22 16.75
CA PRO A 70 0.98 -17.94 15.52
C PRO A 70 1.61 -16.98 14.51
N TYR A 71 2.73 -17.36 13.91
CA TYR A 71 3.46 -16.49 13.00
C TYR A 71 2.61 -16.11 11.78
N GLU A 72 1.71 -17.00 11.37
CA GLU A 72 0.73 -16.85 10.30
C GLU A 72 -0.17 -15.63 10.51
N LEU A 73 -0.61 -15.44 11.75
CA LEU A 73 -1.46 -14.32 12.16
C LEU A 73 -0.66 -13.00 12.24
N TYR A 74 0.63 -13.09 12.59
CA TYR A 74 1.54 -11.94 12.60
C TYR A 74 1.83 -11.43 11.18
N ILE A 75 2.22 -12.33 10.26
CA ILE A 75 2.62 -11.97 8.89
C ILE A 75 1.43 -11.50 8.04
N ALA A 76 0.21 -11.93 8.35
CA ALA A 76 -1.00 -11.54 7.63
C ALA A 76 -1.13 -10.02 7.45
N ALA A 77 -0.92 -9.22 8.50
CA ALA A 77 -0.96 -7.76 8.41
C ALA A 77 0.12 -7.19 7.46
N GLY A 78 1.31 -7.80 7.46
CA GLY A 78 2.40 -7.46 6.55
C GLY A 78 2.05 -7.73 5.09
N LEU A 79 1.42 -8.87 4.82
CA LEU A 79 0.98 -9.26 3.48
C LEU A 79 -0.19 -8.41 2.98
N ILE A 80 -1.09 -7.99 3.87
CA ILE A 80 -2.15 -7.03 3.55
C ILE A 80 -1.56 -5.70 3.09
N ALA A 81 -0.57 -5.15 3.80
CA ALA A 81 0.14 -3.95 3.37
C ALA A 81 0.88 -4.18 2.05
N MET A 82 1.47 -5.36 1.84
CA MET A 82 2.16 -5.75 0.61
C MET A 82 1.21 -5.74 -0.60
N ILE A 83 -0.03 -6.23 -0.44
CA ILE A 83 -1.07 -6.14 -1.49
C ILE A 83 -1.30 -4.68 -1.89
N GLN A 84 -1.45 -3.78 -0.92
CA GLN A 84 -1.66 -2.35 -1.21
C GLN A 84 -0.45 -1.71 -1.90
N LEU A 85 0.76 -2.05 -1.47
CA LEU A 85 1.99 -1.56 -2.08
C LEU A 85 2.11 -2.01 -3.54
N PHE A 86 1.90 -3.30 -3.84
CA PHE A 86 1.89 -3.79 -5.22
C PHE A 86 0.79 -3.16 -6.05
N ASN A 87 -0.42 -3.01 -5.50
CA ASN A 87 -1.53 -2.39 -6.20
C ASN A 87 -1.21 -0.92 -6.56
N GLY A 88 -0.72 -0.14 -5.58
CA GLY A 88 -0.34 1.26 -5.78
C GLY A 88 0.75 1.43 -6.85
N MET A 89 1.79 0.59 -6.81
CA MET A 89 2.86 0.60 -7.80
C MET A 89 2.37 0.19 -9.19
N GLN A 90 1.51 -0.83 -9.29
CA GLN A 90 0.89 -1.28 -10.54
C GLN A 90 -0.08 -0.25 -11.15
N SER A 91 -0.85 0.44 -10.32
CA SER A 91 -1.71 1.55 -10.76
C SER A 91 -0.84 2.69 -11.33
N SER A 92 0.30 2.95 -10.69
CA SER A 92 1.26 3.97 -11.13
C SER A 92 2.01 3.58 -12.42
N LEU A 93 2.33 2.29 -12.61
CA LEU A 93 2.86 1.76 -13.87
C LEU A 93 1.92 2.04 -15.04
N SER A 94 0.61 1.89 -14.84
CA SER A 94 -0.38 2.23 -15.89
C SER A 94 -0.34 3.70 -16.28
N MET A 95 0.02 4.60 -15.35
CA MET A 95 0.19 6.03 -15.65
C MET A 95 1.44 6.29 -16.48
N VAL A 96 2.54 5.57 -16.21
CA VAL A 96 3.76 5.64 -17.03
C VAL A 96 3.44 5.16 -18.45
N TYR A 97 2.70 4.04 -18.57
CA TYR A 97 2.24 3.52 -19.86
C TYR A 97 1.38 4.53 -20.64
N ASP A 98 0.34 5.06 -20.00
CA ASP A 98 -0.57 6.03 -20.62
C ASP A 98 0.19 7.30 -21.06
N ARG A 99 1.29 7.65 -20.37
CA ARG A 99 2.18 8.75 -20.72
C ARG A 99 3.09 8.42 -21.90
N GLU A 100 3.72 7.26 -21.90
CA GLU A 100 4.61 6.79 -22.97
C GLU A 100 3.87 6.69 -24.31
N MET A 101 2.63 6.19 -24.29
CA MET A 101 1.76 6.10 -25.46
C MET A 101 1.10 7.43 -25.85
N GLY A 102 1.36 8.52 -25.12
CA GLY A 102 0.81 9.85 -25.42
C GLY A 102 -0.68 10.05 -25.08
N SER A 103 -1.37 9.02 -24.59
CA SER A 103 -2.79 9.04 -24.16
C SER A 103 -3.05 10.01 -23.00
N MET A 104 -2.01 10.32 -22.22
CA MET A 104 -2.03 11.34 -21.17
C MET A 104 -2.40 12.76 -21.67
N ARG A 105 -2.34 13.02 -22.99
CA ARG A 105 -2.84 14.26 -23.60
C ARG A 105 -4.33 14.47 -23.36
N THR A 106 -5.12 13.41 -23.20
CA THR A 106 -6.54 13.52 -22.87
C THR A 106 -6.77 14.13 -21.48
N LEU A 107 -5.84 13.94 -20.54
CA LEU A 107 -5.85 14.62 -19.23
C LEU A 107 -5.51 16.12 -19.33
N LEU A 108 -4.84 16.56 -20.42
CA LEU A 108 -4.53 17.98 -20.66
C LEU A 108 -5.71 18.77 -21.21
N VAL A 109 -6.72 18.09 -21.78
CA VAL A 109 -7.95 18.70 -22.31
C VAL A 109 -9.08 18.69 -21.28
N SER A 110 -8.87 17.99 -20.16
CA SER A 110 -9.82 17.96 -19.05
C SER A 110 -9.97 19.37 -18.43
N PRO A 111 -11.20 19.87 -18.22
CA PRO A 111 -11.43 21.14 -17.53
C PRO A 111 -11.15 21.06 -16.01
N PHE A 112 -10.92 19.86 -15.47
CA PHE A 112 -10.68 19.64 -14.04
C PHE A 112 -9.21 19.85 -13.65
N PRO A 113 -8.95 20.34 -12.42
CA PRO A 113 -7.59 20.51 -11.93
C PRO A 113 -6.89 19.16 -11.76
N ARG A 114 -5.59 19.11 -12.06
CA ARG A 114 -4.82 17.85 -12.10
C ARG A 114 -4.76 17.14 -10.76
N PHE A 115 -4.59 17.88 -9.67
CA PHE A 115 -4.54 17.29 -8.33
C PHE A 115 -5.82 16.48 -8.05
N PHE A 116 -6.98 16.95 -8.51
CA PHE A 116 -8.25 16.25 -8.36
C PHE A 116 -8.28 14.94 -9.17
N LEU A 117 -7.76 14.95 -10.39
CA LEU A 117 -7.67 13.74 -11.23
C LEU A 117 -6.72 12.70 -10.63
N LEU A 118 -5.57 13.16 -10.10
CA LEU A 118 -4.58 12.30 -9.44
C LEU A 118 -5.17 11.67 -8.16
N ILE A 119 -5.78 12.47 -7.29
CA ILE A 119 -6.43 11.98 -6.07
C ILE A 119 -7.58 11.03 -6.42
N SER A 120 -8.40 11.35 -7.42
CA SER A 120 -9.49 10.48 -7.88
C SER A 120 -8.96 9.12 -8.36
N LYS A 121 -7.83 9.12 -9.10
CA LYS A 121 -7.16 7.89 -9.54
C LYS A 121 -6.57 7.10 -8.36
N LEU A 122 -5.97 7.78 -7.37
CA LEU A 122 -5.50 7.13 -6.14
C LEU A 122 -6.65 6.45 -5.40
N VAL A 123 -7.75 7.17 -5.15
CA VAL A 123 -8.92 6.62 -4.47
C VAL A 123 -9.49 5.41 -5.22
N ALA A 124 -9.52 5.46 -6.55
CA ALA A 124 -9.94 4.33 -7.38
C ALA A 124 -9.02 3.10 -7.19
N GLY A 125 -7.70 3.29 -7.22
CA GLY A 125 -6.72 2.23 -6.97
C GLY A 125 -6.81 1.67 -5.56
N VAL A 126 -6.98 2.53 -4.55
CA VAL A 126 -7.16 2.12 -3.15
C VAL A 126 -8.42 1.28 -2.99
N SER A 127 -9.53 1.66 -3.62
CA SER A 127 -10.77 0.88 -3.61
C SER A 127 -10.56 -0.54 -4.16
N VAL A 128 -9.81 -0.66 -5.26
CA VAL A 128 -9.43 -1.96 -5.84
C VAL A 128 -8.52 -2.75 -4.88
N SER A 129 -7.54 -2.09 -4.25
CA SER A 129 -6.65 -2.73 -3.28
C SER A 129 -7.42 -3.27 -2.07
N ILE A 130 -8.43 -2.54 -1.60
CA ILE A 130 -9.27 -2.96 -0.47
C ILE A 130 -10.02 -4.24 -0.85
N LEU A 131 -10.59 -4.32 -2.06
CA LEU A 131 -11.21 -5.56 -2.56
C LEU A 131 -10.22 -6.73 -2.62
N GLN A 132 -8.98 -6.50 -3.05
CA GLN A 132 -7.93 -7.54 -3.03
C GLN A 132 -7.58 -7.99 -1.60
N VAL A 133 -7.51 -7.05 -0.66
CA VAL A 133 -7.25 -7.34 0.75
C VAL A 133 -8.37 -8.17 1.36
N PHE A 134 -9.64 -7.84 1.11
CA PHE A 134 -10.77 -8.64 1.58
C PHE A 134 -10.80 -10.03 0.93
N ALA A 135 -10.44 -10.14 -0.35
CA ALA A 135 -10.29 -11.44 -1.00
C ALA A 135 -9.17 -12.27 -0.36
N PHE A 136 -8.03 -11.66 -0.05
CA PHE A 136 -6.95 -12.31 0.68
C PHE A 136 -7.39 -12.75 2.08
N LEU A 137 -8.09 -11.88 2.83
CA LEU A 137 -8.60 -12.19 4.17
C LEU A 137 -9.59 -13.37 4.13
N MET A 138 -10.47 -13.44 3.14
CA MET A 138 -11.38 -14.59 2.96
C MET A 138 -10.62 -15.89 2.72
N ILE A 139 -9.50 -15.85 2.00
CA ILE A 139 -8.66 -17.04 1.77
C ILE A 139 -7.84 -17.36 3.02
N ALA A 140 -7.38 -16.34 3.75
CA ALA A 140 -6.61 -16.50 4.99
C ALA A 140 -7.42 -17.17 6.12
N LEU A 141 -8.76 -17.10 6.09
CA LEU A 141 -9.63 -17.86 6.99
C LEU A 141 -9.38 -19.37 6.92
N PHE A 142 -9.00 -19.91 5.74
CA PHE A 142 -8.66 -21.33 5.60
C PHE A 142 -7.35 -21.73 6.31
N TRP A 143 -6.57 -20.75 6.78
CA TRP A 143 -5.32 -20.92 7.53
C TRP A 143 -5.50 -20.59 9.03
N ASP A 144 -6.74 -20.60 9.55
CA ASP A 144 -7.09 -20.23 10.92
C ASP A 144 -6.67 -18.80 11.31
N ILE A 145 -6.54 -17.91 10.32
CA ILE A 145 -6.26 -16.49 10.54
C ILE A 145 -7.61 -15.78 10.71
N GLU A 146 -8.10 -15.74 11.94
CA GLU A 146 -9.40 -15.16 12.30
C GLU A 146 -9.24 -13.91 13.18
N PRO A 147 -9.09 -12.72 12.58
CA PRO A 147 -9.22 -11.47 13.31
C PRO A 147 -10.61 -11.33 13.93
N PRO A 148 -10.76 -10.59 15.05
CA PRO A 148 -12.06 -10.27 15.62
C PRO A 148 -13.02 -9.67 14.58
N MET A 149 -14.32 -9.95 14.68
CA MET A 149 -15.31 -9.46 13.72
C MET A 149 -15.30 -7.92 13.58
N ILE A 150 -15.04 -7.22 14.69
CA ILE A 150 -14.89 -5.76 14.71
C ILE A 150 -13.68 -5.28 13.88
N GLY A 151 -12.63 -6.10 13.82
CA GLY A 151 -11.41 -5.89 13.06
C GLY A 151 -11.64 -5.66 11.57
N TYR A 152 -12.58 -6.39 10.97
CA TYR A 152 -12.92 -6.22 9.55
C TYR A 152 -13.52 -4.85 9.25
N LEU A 153 -14.18 -4.21 10.22
CA LEU A 153 -14.73 -2.87 10.07
C LEU A 153 -13.66 -1.80 10.38
N THR A 154 -12.92 -1.97 11.48
CA THR A 154 -11.91 -1.01 11.94
C THR A 154 -10.69 -0.95 11.03
N VAL A 155 -10.39 -2.02 10.28
CA VAL A 155 -9.28 -2.03 9.31
C VAL A 155 -9.56 -1.19 8.06
N ILE A 156 -10.82 -0.95 7.68
CA ILE A 156 -11.18 -0.19 6.48
C ILE A 156 -10.56 1.22 6.44
N PRO A 157 -10.72 2.08 7.46
CA PRO A 157 -10.09 3.40 7.45
C PRO A 157 -8.56 3.32 7.45
N ALA A 158 -7.98 2.32 8.12
CA ALA A 158 -6.54 2.09 8.09
C ALA A 158 -6.06 1.74 6.67
N LEU A 159 -6.73 0.79 6.00
CA LEU A 159 -6.45 0.42 4.61
C LEU A 159 -6.63 1.60 3.67
N PHE A 160 -7.63 2.45 3.89
CA PHE A 160 -7.82 3.63 3.06
C PHE A 160 -6.62 4.57 3.19
N LEU A 161 -6.18 4.90 4.41
CA LEU A 161 -5.06 5.79 4.65
C LEU A 161 -3.72 5.19 4.19
N SER A 162 -3.41 3.94 4.55
CA SER A 162 -2.18 3.26 4.13
C SER A 162 -2.15 3.06 2.62
N GLY A 163 -3.28 2.69 2.01
CA GLY A 163 -3.42 2.55 0.57
C GLY A 163 -3.20 3.88 -0.15
N MET A 164 -3.76 4.97 0.35
CA MET A 164 -3.53 6.31 -0.19
C MET A 164 -2.04 6.69 -0.11
N MET A 165 -1.39 6.42 1.03
CA MET A 165 0.03 6.72 1.23
C MET A 165 0.92 5.92 0.27
N LEU A 166 0.74 4.60 0.20
CA LEU A 166 1.54 3.71 -0.64
C LEU A 166 1.24 3.94 -2.14
N GLY A 167 -0.01 4.25 -2.48
CA GLY A 167 -0.39 4.67 -3.83
C GLY A 167 0.26 6.00 -4.21
N ALA A 168 0.29 6.98 -3.31
CA ALA A 168 0.96 8.26 -3.53
C ALA A 168 2.48 8.09 -3.72
N LEU A 169 3.12 7.17 -2.98
CA LEU A 169 4.52 6.80 -3.19
C LEU A 169 4.76 6.28 -4.61
N GLY A 170 3.93 5.34 -5.07
CA GLY A 170 4.03 4.83 -6.45
C GLY A 170 3.81 5.92 -7.48
N MET A 171 2.85 6.81 -7.23
CA MET A 171 2.56 7.93 -8.11
C MET A 171 3.74 8.91 -8.16
N PHE A 172 4.34 9.24 -7.03
CA PHE A 172 5.55 10.06 -6.97
C PHE A 172 6.69 9.44 -7.80
N LEU A 173 6.99 8.16 -7.62
CA LEU A 173 8.04 7.48 -8.39
C LEU A 173 7.73 7.48 -9.89
N SER A 174 6.46 7.29 -10.26
CA SER A 174 6.04 7.32 -11.67
C SER A 174 6.14 8.70 -12.31
N SER A 175 6.26 9.78 -11.52
CA SER A 175 6.48 11.13 -12.03
C SER A 175 7.92 11.36 -12.50
N ALA A 176 8.90 10.68 -11.89
CA ALA A 176 10.31 10.79 -12.22
C ALA A 176 10.73 9.90 -13.41
N ILE A 177 10.00 8.80 -13.66
CA ILE A 177 10.37 7.78 -14.65
C ILE A 177 9.47 7.87 -15.88
N LYS A 178 10.08 7.86 -17.07
CA LYS A 178 9.39 8.03 -18.36
C LYS A 178 9.11 6.72 -19.11
N GLN A 179 10.02 5.74 -18.99
CA GLN A 179 9.94 4.46 -19.69
C GLN A 179 9.32 3.41 -18.80
N LEU A 180 8.40 2.61 -19.36
CA LEU A 180 7.73 1.54 -18.63
C LEU A 180 8.71 0.47 -18.12
N GLU A 181 9.69 0.10 -18.94
CA GLU A 181 10.71 -0.90 -18.60
C GLU A 181 11.51 -0.50 -17.35
N ASN A 182 11.98 0.75 -17.30
CA ASN A 182 12.71 1.27 -16.14
C ASN A 182 11.83 1.32 -14.89
N PHE A 183 10.54 1.66 -15.05
CA PHE A 183 9.62 1.72 -13.92
C PHE A 183 9.34 0.33 -13.32
N ALA A 184 9.23 -0.71 -14.16
CA ALA A 184 9.05 -2.08 -13.68
C ALA A 184 10.25 -2.58 -12.86
N GLY A 185 11.48 -2.23 -13.26
CA GLY A 185 12.69 -2.52 -12.48
C GLY A 185 12.70 -1.78 -11.14
N VAL A 186 12.47 -0.47 -11.17
CA VAL A 186 12.43 0.37 -9.96
C VAL A 186 11.33 -0.09 -9.00
N MET A 187 10.18 -0.54 -9.53
CA MET A 187 9.11 -1.08 -8.71
C MET A 187 9.58 -2.23 -7.83
N ASN A 188 10.21 -3.25 -8.40
CA ASN A 188 10.67 -4.40 -7.62
C ASN A 188 11.80 -4.00 -6.66
N PHE A 189 12.71 -3.15 -7.11
CA PHE A 189 13.81 -2.64 -6.28
C PHE A 189 13.31 -1.80 -5.09
N VAL A 190 12.16 -1.14 -5.20
CA VAL A 190 11.58 -0.36 -4.10
C VAL A 190 10.77 -1.27 -3.19
N ILE A 191 9.96 -2.17 -3.76
CA ILE A 191 9.06 -3.04 -3.00
C ILE A 191 9.82 -3.98 -2.07
N PHE A 192 10.82 -4.71 -2.58
CA PHE A 192 11.47 -5.76 -1.77
C PHE A 192 12.26 -5.19 -0.60
N PRO A 193 13.15 -4.19 -0.75
CA PRO A 193 13.84 -3.58 0.37
C PRO A 193 12.88 -2.94 1.37
N MET A 194 11.81 -2.27 0.93
CA MET A 194 10.82 -1.75 1.87
C MET A 194 10.10 -2.86 2.64
N PHE A 195 9.80 -3.99 2.00
CA PHE A 195 9.16 -5.13 2.65
C PHE A 195 10.08 -5.80 3.68
N PHE A 196 11.33 -6.10 3.29
CA PHE A 196 12.31 -6.76 4.17
C PHE A 196 12.82 -5.85 5.29
N ALA A 197 13.00 -4.56 5.03
CA ALA A 197 13.41 -3.57 6.04
C ALA A 197 12.20 -2.95 6.75
N SER A 198 11.24 -3.77 7.16
CA SER A 198 10.03 -3.31 7.86
C SER A 198 9.57 -4.28 8.94
N SER A 199 8.53 -3.88 9.67
CA SER A 199 7.88 -4.75 10.65
C SER A 199 7.00 -5.85 10.05
N ALA A 200 6.91 -6.00 8.72
CA ALA A 200 6.05 -7.00 8.08
C ALA A 200 6.45 -8.44 8.42
N LEU A 201 7.74 -8.77 8.27
CA LEU A 201 8.26 -10.13 8.50
C LEU A 201 8.75 -10.34 9.92
N TYR A 202 9.41 -9.32 10.48
CA TYR A 202 10.05 -9.37 11.78
C TYR A 202 9.52 -8.26 12.67
N PRO A 203 9.15 -8.55 13.92
CA PRO A 203 8.75 -7.48 14.82
C PRO A 203 9.94 -6.60 15.20
N LEU A 204 9.68 -5.30 15.35
CA LEU A 204 10.71 -4.27 15.49
C LEU A 204 11.66 -4.52 16.68
N TRP A 205 11.20 -5.18 17.74
CA TRP A 205 12.04 -5.55 18.88
C TRP A 205 13.17 -6.53 18.54
N LYS A 206 12.94 -7.48 17.63
CA LYS A 206 13.84 -8.57 17.26
C LYS A 206 14.89 -8.00 16.31
N ILE A 207 14.46 -7.04 15.48
CA ILE A 207 15.37 -6.23 14.69
C ILE A 207 16.29 -5.41 15.60
N ARG A 208 15.75 -4.78 16.66
CA ARG A 208 16.55 -4.01 17.64
C ARG A 208 17.56 -4.88 18.38
N GLU A 209 17.15 -6.07 18.83
CA GLU A 209 18.04 -7.06 19.45
C GLU A 209 19.17 -7.49 18.51
N SER A 210 18.90 -7.54 17.20
CA SER A 210 19.91 -7.91 16.20
C SER A 210 20.85 -6.76 15.85
N SER A 211 20.31 -5.55 15.66
CA SER A 211 21.09 -4.35 15.31
C SER A 211 20.29 -3.06 15.52
N GLU A 212 20.84 -2.12 16.28
CA GLU A 212 20.24 -0.80 16.49
C GLU A 212 20.16 0.02 15.19
N ILE A 213 21.18 -0.06 14.34
CA ILE A 213 21.23 0.66 13.06
C ILE A 213 20.07 0.20 12.17
N LEU A 214 19.89 -1.11 12.04
CA LEU A 214 18.80 -1.68 11.26
C LEU A 214 17.44 -1.33 11.83
N PHE A 215 17.31 -1.26 13.15
CA PHE A 215 16.10 -0.80 13.81
C PHE A 215 15.74 0.64 13.42
N TYR A 216 16.72 1.57 13.39
CA TYR A 216 16.46 2.94 12.94
C TYR A 216 15.99 2.97 11.48
N PHE A 217 16.65 2.26 10.57
CA PHE A 217 16.21 2.16 9.18
C PHE A 217 14.78 1.61 9.05
N CYS A 218 14.46 0.55 9.77
CA CYS A 218 13.12 -0.06 9.73
C CYS A 218 12.06 0.84 10.37
N SER A 219 12.40 1.59 11.42
CA SER A 219 11.45 2.48 12.11
C SER A 219 11.10 3.74 11.33
N TYR A 220 11.98 4.24 10.46
CA TYR A 220 11.66 5.37 9.56
C TYR A 220 11.03 4.94 8.24
N ASN A 221 10.92 3.64 7.98
CA ASN A 221 10.32 3.14 6.75
C ASN A 221 8.80 3.40 6.76
N PRO A 222 8.22 4.10 5.75
CA PRO A 222 6.78 4.34 5.67
C PRO A 222 5.96 3.04 5.66
N PHE A 223 6.52 1.98 5.07
CA PHE A 223 5.86 0.68 5.02
C PHE A 223 5.68 0.06 6.41
N THR A 224 6.62 0.26 7.34
CA THR A 224 6.47 -0.16 8.75
C THR A 224 5.23 0.46 9.39
N HIS A 225 5.01 1.76 9.20
CA HIS A 225 3.84 2.42 9.79
C HIS A 225 2.52 1.99 9.14
N ALA A 226 2.51 1.71 7.83
CA ALA A 226 1.35 1.09 7.19
C ALA A 226 1.02 -0.27 7.80
N VAL A 227 2.03 -1.13 7.96
CA VAL A 227 1.88 -2.48 8.55
C VAL A 227 1.37 -2.40 9.98
N GLU A 228 1.99 -1.57 10.83
CA GLU A 228 1.56 -1.42 12.22
C GLU A 228 0.14 -0.82 12.32
N LEU A 229 -0.21 0.16 11.48
CA LEU A 229 -1.54 0.74 11.49
C LEU A 229 -2.61 -0.31 11.13
N ILE A 230 -2.37 -1.09 10.07
CA ILE A 230 -3.25 -2.20 9.67
C ILE A 230 -3.32 -3.26 10.76
N ARG A 231 -2.17 -3.65 11.33
CA ARG A 231 -2.07 -4.67 12.37
C ARG A 231 -2.90 -4.32 13.59
N PHE A 232 -2.77 -3.12 14.13
CA PHE A 232 -3.56 -2.70 15.29
C PHE A 232 -5.05 -2.59 14.95
N SER A 233 -5.36 -2.08 13.77
CA SER A 233 -6.74 -1.89 13.32
C SER A 233 -7.47 -3.22 13.09
N LEU A 234 -6.77 -4.29 12.71
CA LEU A 234 -7.35 -5.65 12.63
C LEU A 234 -7.84 -6.18 13.98
N TYR A 235 -7.38 -5.61 15.11
CA TYR A 235 -7.80 -5.99 16.46
C TYR A 235 -8.63 -4.91 17.14
N GLY A 236 -9.17 -3.95 16.37
CA GLY A 236 -9.98 -2.85 16.90
C GLY A 236 -9.21 -1.83 17.73
N GLN A 237 -7.87 -1.85 17.66
CA GLN A 237 -7.00 -0.89 18.34
C GLN A 237 -6.47 0.15 17.35
N LEU A 238 -6.15 1.34 17.85
CA LEU A 238 -5.58 2.41 17.03
C LEU A 238 -4.15 2.71 17.49
N ASN A 239 -3.19 2.57 16.57
CA ASN A 239 -1.81 2.97 16.81
C ASN A 239 -1.62 4.43 16.39
N GLU A 240 -1.73 5.35 17.34
CA GLU A 240 -1.64 6.79 17.10
C GLU A 240 -0.33 7.22 16.42
N LYS A 241 0.80 6.62 16.84
CA LYS A 241 2.11 6.91 16.26
C LYS A 241 2.11 6.56 14.77
N SER A 242 1.72 5.33 14.44
CA SER A 242 1.66 4.88 13.06
C SER A 242 0.66 5.68 12.22
N LEU A 243 -0.46 6.09 12.80
CA LEU A 243 -1.42 6.98 12.13
C LEU A 243 -0.80 8.32 11.76
N ILE A 244 -0.09 8.97 12.69
CA ILE A 244 0.58 10.25 12.45
C ILE A 244 1.62 10.10 11.34
N PHE A 245 2.48 9.09 11.41
CA PHE A 245 3.49 8.85 10.38
C PHE A 245 2.87 8.56 9.02
N VAL A 246 1.82 7.72 8.95
CA VAL A 246 1.09 7.45 7.70
C VAL A 246 0.53 8.74 7.10
N PHE A 247 -0.04 9.61 7.93
CA PHE A 247 -0.59 10.88 7.46
C PHE A 247 0.50 11.84 6.96
N ILE A 248 1.62 11.95 7.68
CA ILE A 248 2.77 12.78 7.28
C ILE A 248 3.34 12.28 5.94
N PHE A 249 3.61 10.97 5.83
CA PHE A 249 4.13 10.40 4.59
C PHE A 249 3.14 10.51 3.42
N LEU A 250 1.83 10.34 3.68
CA LEU A 250 0.80 10.57 2.68
C LEU A 250 0.87 12.00 2.13
N LEU A 251 0.93 13.00 3.01
CA LEU A 251 1.01 14.40 2.60
C LEU A 251 2.30 14.67 1.80
N ILE A 252 3.45 14.17 2.27
CA ILE A 252 4.74 14.33 1.58
C ILE A 252 4.69 13.71 0.19
N PHE A 253 4.31 12.42 0.07
CA PHE A 253 4.28 11.74 -1.21
C PHE A 253 3.24 12.31 -2.16
N LEU A 254 2.08 12.72 -1.64
CA LEU A 254 1.04 13.35 -2.47
C LEU A 254 1.50 14.71 -3.00
N MET A 255 2.11 15.55 -2.16
CA MET A 255 2.66 16.84 -2.59
C MET A 255 3.77 16.66 -3.63
N LEU A 256 4.70 15.73 -3.39
CA LEU A 256 5.78 15.41 -4.32
C LEU A 256 5.24 14.84 -5.65
N ALA A 257 4.20 14.00 -5.60
CA ALA A 257 3.53 13.51 -6.79
C ALA A 257 2.87 14.65 -7.57
N ILE A 258 2.07 15.49 -6.92
CA ILE A 258 1.41 16.64 -7.57
C ILE A 258 2.44 17.56 -8.21
N TYR A 259 3.53 17.88 -7.49
CA TYR A 259 4.64 18.67 -8.01
C TYR A 259 5.34 17.99 -9.20
N GLY A 260 5.63 16.69 -9.09
CA GLY A 260 6.25 15.91 -10.17
C GLY A 260 5.40 15.85 -11.44
N TYR A 261 4.07 15.89 -11.31
CA TYR A 261 3.12 15.91 -12.43
C TYR A 261 2.80 17.32 -12.98
N ASP A 262 3.37 18.37 -12.41
CA ASP A 262 3.21 19.75 -12.89
C ASP A 262 4.10 20.00 -14.13
N PRO A 263 3.55 20.48 -15.26
CA PRO A 263 4.29 20.71 -16.51
C PRO A 263 5.00 22.07 -16.55
N SER A 264 4.84 22.91 -15.52
CA SER A 264 5.53 24.20 -15.43
C SER A 264 6.78 24.13 -14.55
N LYS A 265 6.81 23.19 -13.59
CA LYS A 265 7.86 23.07 -12.56
C LYS A 265 8.33 21.63 -12.27
N GLY A 266 7.59 20.62 -12.71
CA GLY A 266 7.91 19.21 -12.45
C GLY A 266 8.93 18.63 -13.42
N PHE A 267 9.29 17.37 -13.20
CA PHE A 267 10.18 16.58 -14.09
C PHE A 267 9.62 16.39 -15.52
N ILE A 268 8.38 16.83 -15.73
CA ILE A 268 7.62 16.79 -16.97
C ILE A 268 7.77 18.12 -17.73
N THR A 269 8.98 18.64 -17.95
CA THR A 269 9.24 19.67 -19.00
C THR A 269 10.74 19.82 -19.28
N LYS A 270 11.26 20.11 -20.49
CA LYS A 270 10.71 20.38 -21.83
C LYS A 270 11.39 19.44 -22.83
N LYS A 271 10.68 18.87 -23.80
CA LYS A 271 11.33 18.56 -25.08
C LYS A 271 11.66 19.94 -25.68
N LYS A 272 12.93 20.34 -25.66
CA LYS A 272 13.40 21.39 -26.56
C LYS A 272 13.14 20.85 -27.97
N VAL A 273 12.15 21.43 -28.63
CA VAL A 273 12.08 21.41 -30.10
C VAL A 273 13.20 22.33 -30.58
#